data_AF-A0A0V1NEI6-F1
#
_entry.id   AF-A0A0V1NEI6-F1
#
_cell.length_a   1.000
_cell.length_b   1.000
_cell.length_c   1.000
_cell.angle_alpha   90.00
_cell.angle_beta   90.00
_cell.angle_gamma   90.00
#
_symmetry.space_group_name_H-M   'P 1'
#
loop_
_entity.id
_entity.type
_entity.pdbx_description
1 polymer ?
#
loop_
_entity_poly.entity_id
_entity_poly.type
_entity_poly.pdbx_seq_one_letter_code
_entity_poly.pdbx_strand_id
1 'polypeptide(L)'
;MEKYSNRCLRNDGAVIVSLDFAHNLQFYETPPSVNMDYRPAVDLAIQRHQVLLAVEMAGRRFPKFSENYMKFLDGQLREINFQIAISSSYASGQATSSILKQRLEDAQSHFLLLIDFAETFQDRQWFLQQEVDLFHFRILCERNASIRDFLSQNNITYESISEDEKEHQWKQ
;
A
#
# COMPACT_ATOMS: atom_id res chain seq x y z
N MET A 1 -11.74 31.56 -7.43
CA MET A 1 -12.41 30.96 -6.25
C MET A 1 -13.67 30.27 -6.75
N GLU A 2 -14.00 29.12 -6.18
CA GLU A 2 -15.00 28.12 -6.63
C GLU A 2 -14.60 27.27 -7.85
N LYS A 3 -14.06 26.06 -7.58
CA LYS A 3 -14.46 24.80 -8.23
C LYS A 3 -13.99 23.59 -7.40
N TYR A 4 -14.66 23.30 -6.29
CA TYR A 4 -14.81 21.93 -5.74
C TYR A 4 -16.11 21.90 -4.94
N SER A 5 -17.24 22.02 -5.66
CA SER A 5 -18.55 21.68 -5.12
C SER A 5 -18.67 20.16 -5.08
N ASN A 6 -18.10 19.55 -4.04
CA ASN A 6 -18.40 18.16 -3.71
C ASN A 6 -19.62 18.18 -2.80
N ARG A 7 -20.72 17.70 -3.36
CA ARG A 7 -22.02 17.59 -2.73
C ARG A 7 -21.90 16.62 -1.55
N CYS A 8 -21.72 17.16 -0.34
CA CYS A 8 -21.79 16.38 0.89
C CYS A 8 -23.18 15.76 1.00
N LEU A 9 -23.27 14.43 0.93
CA LEU A 9 -24.40 13.70 1.49
C LEU A 9 -24.11 13.51 2.98
N ARG A 10 -24.79 14.30 3.82
CA ARG A 10 -24.88 14.01 5.25
C ARG A 10 -25.92 12.93 5.47
N ASN A 11 -25.51 11.82 6.07
CA ASN A 11 -26.04 11.34 7.34
C ASN A 11 -25.17 10.17 7.84
N ASP A 12 -24.88 10.19 9.15
CA ASP A 12 -24.49 9.06 10.01
C ASP A 12 -23.19 8.28 9.66
N GLY A 13 -22.07 8.67 10.28
CA GLY A 13 -20.92 7.79 10.56
C GLY A 13 -19.99 7.36 9.40
N ALA A 14 -20.32 7.65 8.14
CA ALA A 14 -19.66 7.01 6.99
C ALA A 14 -18.59 7.84 6.23
N VAL A 15 -18.20 9.03 6.71
CA VAL A 15 -17.40 9.99 5.88
C VAL A 15 -15.88 9.75 5.95
N ILE A 16 -15.35 9.07 6.96
CA ILE A 16 -13.89 8.92 7.15
C ILE A 16 -13.27 7.94 6.15
N VAL A 17 -14.05 6.97 5.65
CA VAL A 17 -13.52 5.88 4.80
C VAL A 17 -13.09 6.36 3.39
N SER A 18 -13.53 7.54 2.93
CA SER A 18 -13.38 7.89 1.51
C SER A 18 -12.03 8.52 1.13
N LEU A 19 -11.35 9.23 2.04
CA LEU A 19 -10.06 9.86 1.73
C LEU A 19 -8.87 8.97 2.13
N ASP A 20 -8.95 8.35 3.31
CA ASP A 20 -7.85 7.55 3.87
C ASP A 20 -7.45 6.38 2.95
N PHE A 21 -8.40 5.86 2.17
CA PHE A 21 -8.22 4.72 1.25
C PHE A 21 -8.31 5.13 -0.23
N ALA A 22 -7.88 6.35 -0.57
CA ALA A 22 -7.94 6.87 -1.94
C ALA A 22 -6.97 6.17 -2.91
N HIS A 23 -5.91 5.52 -2.41
CA HIS A 23 -4.87 4.85 -3.20
C HIS A 23 -4.59 3.41 -2.72
N ASN A 24 -4.00 2.57 -3.58
CA ASN A 24 -3.55 1.21 -3.23
C ASN A 24 -2.22 1.20 -2.45
N LEU A 25 -1.51 2.32 -2.48
CA LEU A 25 -0.33 2.59 -1.67
C LEU A 25 -0.78 3.38 -0.46
N GLN A 26 -0.27 3.03 0.71
CA GLN A 26 -0.57 3.71 1.97
C GLN A 26 0.67 3.71 2.85
N PHE A 27 0.81 4.76 3.68
CA PHE A 27 1.84 4.86 4.71
C PHE A 27 1.40 4.29 6.07
N TYR A 28 0.14 3.87 6.18
CA TYR A 28 -0.45 3.32 7.41
C TYR A 28 -0.25 4.24 8.63
N GLU A 29 -0.51 5.54 8.49
CA GLU A 29 -0.28 6.51 9.57
C GLU A 29 -1.30 6.40 10.71
N THR A 30 -2.56 6.15 10.35
CA THR A 30 -3.68 6.12 11.31
C THR A 30 -4.43 4.79 11.22
N PRO A 31 -4.68 4.11 12.35
CA PRO A 31 -5.46 2.89 12.35
C PRO A 31 -6.90 3.14 11.89
N PRO A 32 -7.48 2.26 11.05
CA PRO A 32 -8.87 2.41 10.62
C PRO A 32 -9.84 2.34 11.81
N SER A 33 -10.80 3.26 11.88
CA SER A 33 -11.79 3.31 12.98
C SER A 33 -12.96 2.33 12.80
N VAL A 34 -12.90 1.43 11.82
CA VAL A 34 -13.97 0.49 11.48
C VAL A 34 -13.80 -0.77 12.32
N ASN A 35 -14.83 -1.09 13.11
CA ASN A 35 -14.87 -2.32 13.91
C ASN A 35 -14.86 -3.56 13.01
N MET A 36 -14.16 -4.60 13.46
CA MET A 36 -14.01 -5.86 12.77
C MET A 36 -14.27 -7.02 13.74
N ASP A 37 -14.98 -8.04 13.26
CA ASP A 37 -15.18 -9.27 14.02
C ASP A 37 -13.88 -10.06 14.18
N TYR A 38 -13.75 -10.78 15.29
CA TYR A 38 -12.53 -11.52 15.63
C TYR A 38 -12.09 -12.52 14.53
N ARG A 39 -13.02 -13.30 13.97
CA ARG A 39 -12.68 -14.33 12.97
C ARG A 39 -12.06 -13.72 11.69
N PRO A 40 -12.72 -12.74 11.02
CA PRO A 40 -12.10 -12.00 9.91
C PRO A 40 -10.77 -11.34 10.26
N ALA A 41 -10.61 -10.82 11.48
CA ALA A 41 -9.35 -10.22 11.92
C ALA A 41 -8.22 -11.25 11.93
N VAL A 42 -8.45 -12.42 12.52
CA VAL A 42 -7.46 -13.51 12.52
C VAL A 42 -7.12 -13.96 11.09
N ASP A 43 -8.13 -14.13 10.24
CA ASP A 43 -7.91 -14.55 8.84
C ASP A 43 -7.05 -13.52 8.08
N LEU A 44 -7.30 -12.22 8.25
CA LEU A 44 -6.50 -11.16 7.63
C LEU A 44 -5.07 -11.10 8.16
N ALA A 45 -4.88 -11.29 9.47
CA ALA A 45 -3.55 -11.34 10.07
C ALA A 45 -2.74 -12.51 9.50
N ILE A 46 -3.35 -13.70 9.41
CA ILE A 46 -2.72 -14.89 8.82
C ILE A 46 -2.35 -14.64 7.35
N GLN A 47 -3.27 -14.10 6.55
CA GLN A 47 -3.02 -13.82 5.13
C GLN A 47 -1.88 -12.82 4.95
N ARG A 48 -1.86 -11.71 5.72
CA ARG A 48 -0.75 -10.75 5.64
C ARG A 48 0.56 -11.37 6.09
N HIS A 49 0.55 -12.20 7.13
CA HIS A 49 1.77 -12.86 7.58
C HIS A 49 2.34 -13.78 6.49
N GLN A 50 1.48 -14.53 5.78
CA GLN A 50 1.88 -15.31 4.60
C GLN A 50 2.48 -14.45 3.50
N VAL A 51 1.94 -13.25 3.26
CA VAL A 51 2.51 -12.27 2.33
C VAL A 51 3.93 -11.87 2.75
N LEU A 52 4.15 -11.53 4.02
CA LEU A 52 5.47 -11.14 4.52
C LEU A 52 6.49 -12.30 4.45
N LEU A 53 6.05 -13.53 4.69
CA LEU A 53 6.90 -14.72 4.48
C LEU A 53 7.26 -14.92 3.00
N ALA A 54 6.34 -14.63 2.08
CA ALA A 54 6.62 -14.70 0.64
C ALA A 54 7.65 -13.63 0.20
N VAL A 55 7.56 -12.42 0.75
CA VAL A 55 8.54 -11.34 0.56
C VAL A 55 9.92 -11.79 1.05
N GLU A 56 10.00 -12.34 2.26
CA GLU A 56 11.26 -12.84 2.83
C GLU A 56 11.85 -13.95 1.96
N MET A 57 11.02 -14.91 1.55
CA MET A 57 11.44 -16.01 0.70
C MET A 57 11.95 -15.52 -0.66
N ALA A 58 11.32 -14.51 -1.25
CA ALA A 58 11.78 -13.89 -2.49
C ALA A 58 13.17 -13.25 -2.30
N GLY A 59 13.37 -12.51 -1.20
CA GLY A 59 14.64 -11.85 -0.87
C GLY A 59 15.79 -12.82 -0.55
N ARG A 60 15.48 -14.04 -0.09
CA ARG A 60 16.48 -15.11 0.10
C ARG A 60 16.87 -15.80 -1.21
N ARG A 61 15.96 -15.85 -2.19
CA ARG A 61 16.14 -16.60 -3.46
C ARG A 61 16.74 -15.75 -4.57
N PHE A 62 16.43 -14.47 -4.61
CA PHE A 62 16.76 -13.58 -5.71
C PHE A 62 17.32 -12.25 -5.19
N PRO A 63 18.17 -11.56 -5.96
CA PRO A 63 18.48 -10.17 -5.68
C PRO A 63 17.19 -9.35 -5.56
N LYS A 64 17.09 -8.53 -4.51
CA LYS A 64 15.89 -7.73 -4.22
C LYS A 64 15.48 -6.92 -5.44
N PHE A 65 14.19 -6.96 -5.76
CA PHE A 65 13.56 -6.22 -6.87
C PHE A 65 14.10 -6.56 -8.28
N SER A 66 14.87 -7.65 -8.43
CA SER A 66 15.18 -8.20 -9.75
C SER A 66 13.92 -8.71 -10.46
N GLU A 67 13.97 -8.89 -11.79
CA GLU A 67 12.84 -9.40 -12.56
C GLU A 67 12.32 -10.75 -12.01
N ASN A 68 13.22 -11.65 -11.63
CA ASN A 68 12.86 -12.94 -11.03
C ASN A 68 12.23 -12.80 -9.63
N TYR A 69 12.72 -11.86 -8.82
CA TYR A 69 12.08 -11.49 -7.55
C TYR A 69 10.64 -11.03 -7.77
N MET A 70 10.46 -10.08 -8.69
CA MET A 70 9.15 -9.48 -8.97
C MET A 70 8.15 -10.54 -9.46
N LYS A 71 8.57 -11.38 -10.42
CA LYS A 71 7.74 -12.47 -10.96
C LYS A 71 7.38 -13.52 -9.91
N PHE A 72 8.35 -13.90 -9.08
CA PHE A 72 8.11 -14.88 -8.01
C PHE A 72 7.13 -14.35 -6.97
N LEU A 73 7.36 -13.12 -6.50
CA LEU A 73 6.51 -12.50 -5.49
C LEU A 73 5.08 -12.27 -6.03
N ASP A 74 4.92 -11.76 -7.25
CA ASP A 74 3.59 -11.62 -7.89
C ASP A 74 2.85 -12.97 -7.93
N GLY A 75 3.53 -14.07 -8.30
CA GLY A 75 2.93 -15.41 -8.29
C GLY A 75 2.45 -15.84 -6.91
N GLN A 76 3.27 -15.67 -5.87
CA GLN A 76 2.89 -16.02 -4.49
C GLN A 76 1.72 -15.19 -3.98
N LEU A 77 1.68 -13.89 -4.28
CA LEU A 77 0.60 -13.00 -3.87
C LEU A 77 -0.74 -13.38 -4.52
N ARG A 78 -0.72 -13.87 -5.77
CA ARG A 78 -1.92 -14.41 -6.44
C ARG A 78 -2.44 -15.67 -5.75
N GLU A 79 -1.55 -16.56 -5.33
CA GLU A 79 -1.91 -17.80 -4.65
C GLU A 79 -2.51 -17.55 -3.26
N ILE A 80 -1.97 -16.58 -2.51
CA ILE A 80 -2.47 -16.18 -1.19
C ILE A 80 -3.82 -15.45 -1.28
N ASN A 81 -4.23 -15.03 -2.50
CA ASN A 81 -5.44 -14.22 -2.75
C ASN A 81 -5.40 -12.87 -2.00
N PHE A 82 -4.22 -12.26 -1.89
CA PHE A 82 -4.08 -10.93 -1.30
C PHE A 82 -4.35 -9.84 -2.36
N GLN A 83 -5.64 -9.53 -2.55
CA GLN A 83 -6.17 -8.85 -3.74
C GLN A 83 -5.64 -7.41 -3.95
N ILE A 84 -5.10 -6.76 -2.93
CA ILE A 84 -4.59 -5.37 -3.00
C ILE A 84 -3.24 -5.27 -3.72
N ALA A 85 -2.43 -6.34 -3.71
CA ALA A 85 -1.06 -6.22 -4.19
C ALA A 85 -0.91 -6.20 -5.72
N ILE A 86 -1.99 -6.37 -6.49
CA ILE A 86 -1.93 -6.74 -7.92
C ILE A 86 -2.84 -5.88 -8.81
N SER A 87 -3.85 -5.23 -8.23
CA SER A 87 -4.81 -4.46 -9.03
C SER A 87 -4.23 -3.07 -9.29
N SER A 88 -3.84 -2.79 -10.55
CA SER A 88 -3.44 -1.44 -11.01
C SER A 88 -4.35 -0.38 -10.40
N SER A 89 -3.76 0.64 -9.78
CA SER A 89 -4.49 1.81 -9.32
C SER A 89 -5.28 2.40 -10.51
N TYR A 90 -6.60 2.41 -10.41
CA TYR A 90 -7.42 3.22 -11.30
C TYR A 90 -7.20 4.66 -10.87
N ALA A 91 -6.36 5.36 -11.63
CA ALA A 91 -6.19 6.79 -11.53
C ALA A 91 -7.57 7.46 -11.61
N SER A 92 -7.87 8.26 -10.59
CA SER A 92 -9.00 9.20 -10.52
C SER A 92 -10.42 8.64 -10.75
N GLY A 93 -11.19 8.52 -9.66
CA GLY A 93 -12.59 8.97 -9.69
C GLY A 93 -13.69 7.97 -9.39
N GLN A 94 -13.46 6.65 -9.41
CA GLN A 94 -14.48 5.67 -9.02
C GLN A 94 -13.81 4.35 -8.57
N ALA A 95 -13.25 4.33 -7.36
CA ALA A 95 -12.98 3.06 -6.70
C ALA A 95 -14.33 2.37 -6.46
N THR A 96 -14.48 1.14 -6.94
CA THR A 96 -15.66 0.33 -6.62
C THR A 96 -15.69 0.08 -5.11
N SER A 97 -16.87 -0.22 -4.56
CA SER A 97 -17.01 -0.62 -3.17
C SER A 97 -16.09 -1.80 -2.79
N SER A 98 -15.83 -2.70 -3.74
CA SER A 98 -14.89 -3.80 -3.57
C SER A 98 -13.44 -3.35 -3.40
N ILE A 99 -12.98 -2.34 -4.16
CA ILE A 99 -11.61 -1.79 -4.06
C ILE A 99 -11.43 -1.04 -2.74
N LEU A 100 -12.41 -0.26 -2.31
CA LEU A 100 -12.35 0.43 -1.02
C LEU A 100 -12.30 -0.56 0.15
N LYS A 101 -13.12 -1.61 0.09
CA LYS A 101 -13.09 -2.70 1.08
C LYS A 101 -11.71 -3.37 1.14
N GLN A 102 -11.16 -3.69 -0.02
CA GLN A 102 -9.82 -4.24 -0.16
C GLN A 102 -8.76 -3.35 0.50
N ARG A 103 -8.72 -2.05 0.19
CA ARG A 103 -7.76 -1.11 0.81
C ARG A 103 -7.93 -0.99 2.32
N LEU A 104 -9.17 -1.02 2.81
CA LEU A 104 -9.46 -1.06 4.24
C LEU A 104 -8.90 -2.33 4.88
N GLU A 105 -9.13 -3.50 4.27
CA GLU A 105 -8.60 -4.79 4.74
C GLU A 105 -7.06 -4.84 4.73
N ASP A 106 -6.42 -4.22 3.74
CA ASP A 106 -4.95 -4.06 3.69
C ASP A 106 -4.45 -3.29 4.91
N ALA A 107 -5.01 -2.11 5.20
CA ALA A 107 -4.63 -1.35 6.38
C ALA A 107 -4.94 -2.09 7.69
N GLN A 108 -6.13 -2.69 7.81
CA GLN A 108 -6.50 -3.45 9.00
C GLN A 108 -5.51 -4.59 9.25
N SER A 109 -5.15 -5.34 8.21
CA SER A 109 -4.18 -6.43 8.31
C SER A 109 -2.78 -5.94 8.77
N HIS A 110 -2.34 -4.76 8.33
CA HIS A 110 -1.10 -4.13 8.79
C HIS A 110 -1.13 -3.86 10.29
N PHE A 111 -2.18 -3.19 10.78
CA PHE A 111 -2.31 -2.86 12.20
C PHE A 111 -2.53 -4.10 13.09
N LEU A 112 -3.15 -5.15 12.58
CA LEU A 112 -3.27 -6.42 13.29
C LEU A 112 -1.89 -7.07 13.51
N LEU A 113 -1.03 -7.09 12.49
CA LEU A 113 0.33 -7.61 12.64
C LEU A 113 1.24 -6.71 13.47
N LEU A 114 1.01 -5.40 13.51
CA LEU A 114 1.73 -4.53 14.43
C LEU A 114 1.54 -4.96 15.89
N ILE A 115 0.36 -5.47 16.25
CA ILE A 115 0.07 -5.98 17.60
C ILE A 115 0.81 -7.30 17.84
N ASP A 116 0.79 -8.21 16.86
CA ASP A 116 1.41 -9.54 16.94
C ASP A 116 2.95 -9.47 17.03
N PHE A 117 3.58 -8.59 16.24
CA PHE A 117 5.05 -8.43 16.19
C PHE A 117 5.59 -7.38 17.18
N ALA A 118 4.75 -6.87 18.10
CA ALA A 118 5.16 -5.83 19.05
C ALA A 118 6.09 -6.32 20.17
N GLU A 119 6.18 -7.63 20.42
CA GLU A 119 6.80 -8.19 21.63
C GLU A 119 8.32 -7.97 21.66
N THR A 120 9.06 -8.58 20.73
CA THR A 120 10.52 -8.55 20.74
C THR A 120 11.09 -7.55 19.74
N PHE A 121 12.31 -7.07 19.97
CA PHE A 121 13.01 -6.21 19.00
C PHE A 121 13.24 -6.95 17.67
N GLN A 122 13.55 -8.24 17.73
CA GLN A 122 13.81 -9.05 16.54
C GLN A 122 12.55 -9.17 15.68
N ASP A 123 11.39 -9.40 16.30
CA ASP A 123 10.10 -9.48 15.60
C ASP A 123 9.75 -8.15 14.94
N ARG A 124 9.91 -7.03 15.66
CA ARG A 124 9.71 -5.68 15.11
C ARG A 124 10.61 -5.39 13.92
N GLN A 125 11.89 -5.75 13.99
CA GLN A 125 12.84 -5.54 12.89
C GLN A 125 12.49 -6.40 11.68
N TRP A 126 12.13 -7.66 11.90
CA TRP A 126 11.72 -8.57 10.83
C TRP A 126 10.47 -8.04 10.11
N PHE A 127 9.44 -7.69 10.88
CA PHE A 127 8.19 -7.13 10.37
C PHE A 127 8.43 -5.87 9.54
N LEU A 128 9.16 -4.89 10.09
CA LEU A 128 9.45 -3.64 9.40
C LEU A 128 10.21 -3.88 8.08
N GLN A 129 11.19 -4.79 8.09
CA GLN A 129 11.95 -5.10 6.89
C GLN A 129 11.05 -5.68 5.79
N GLN A 130 10.15 -6.62 6.12
CA GLN A 130 9.27 -7.23 5.13
C GLN A 130 8.20 -6.24 4.63
N GLU A 131 7.67 -5.38 5.50
CA GLU A 131 6.72 -4.33 5.12
C GLU A 131 7.33 -3.29 4.18
N VAL A 132 8.56 -2.86 4.46
CA VAL A 132 9.28 -1.93 3.58
C VAL A 132 9.55 -2.56 2.21
N ASP A 133 9.96 -3.83 2.19
CA ASP A 133 10.19 -4.54 0.92
C ASP A 133 8.88 -4.76 0.14
N LEU A 134 7.76 -5.05 0.84
CA LEU A 134 6.43 -5.16 0.24
C LEU A 134 5.97 -3.81 -0.35
N PHE A 135 6.16 -2.73 0.40
CA PHE A 135 5.81 -1.39 -0.07
C PHE A 135 6.63 -0.99 -1.30
N HIS A 136 7.93 -1.27 -1.30
CA HIS A 136 8.79 -1.00 -2.45
C HIS A 136 8.38 -1.83 -3.67
N PHE A 137 8.07 -3.12 -3.49
CA PHE A 137 7.48 -3.94 -4.56
C PHE A 137 6.23 -3.28 -5.16
N ARG A 138 5.29 -2.83 -4.30
CA ARG A 138 4.06 -2.17 -4.76
C ARG A 138 4.34 -0.88 -5.53
N ILE A 139 5.29 -0.05 -5.08
CA ILE A 139 5.70 1.17 -5.80
C ILE A 139 6.22 0.83 -7.21
N LEU A 140 7.06 -0.20 -7.33
CA LEU A 140 7.62 -0.61 -8.63
C LEU A 140 6.57 -1.16 -9.60
N CYS A 141 5.46 -1.67 -9.09
CA CYS A 141 4.31 -2.10 -9.89
C CYS A 141 3.41 -0.93 -10.35
N GLU A 142 3.53 0.25 -9.74
CA GLU A 142 2.69 1.41 -10.06
C GLU A 142 3.24 2.23 -11.24
N ARG A 143 2.33 2.87 -11.98
CA ARG A 143 2.71 3.80 -13.04
C ARG A 143 3.17 5.11 -12.44
N ASN A 144 4.13 5.79 -13.07
CA ASN A 144 4.62 7.11 -12.65
C ASN A 144 3.51 8.14 -12.40
N ALA A 145 2.42 8.11 -13.17
CA ALA A 145 1.27 8.99 -12.94
C ALA A 145 0.56 8.69 -11.62
N SER A 146 0.33 7.41 -11.31
CA SER A 146 -0.27 6.98 -10.04
C SER A 146 0.64 7.30 -8.85
N ILE A 147 1.96 7.11 -8.99
CA ILE A 147 2.91 7.47 -7.93
C ILE A 147 2.83 8.97 -7.65
N ARG A 148 2.77 9.83 -8.68
CA ARG A 148 2.58 11.27 -8.49
C ARG A 148 1.26 11.61 -7.79
N ASP A 149 0.17 10.93 -8.18
CA ASP A 149 -1.13 11.11 -7.52
C ASP A 149 -1.04 10.73 -6.04
N PHE A 150 -0.44 9.58 -5.71
CA PHE A 150 -0.20 9.14 -4.33
C PHE A 150 0.63 10.14 -3.53
N LEU A 151 1.75 10.63 -4.08
CA LEU A 151 2.58 11.63 -3.41
C LEU A 151 1.81 12.92 -3.15
N SER A 152 1.03 13.40 -4.13
CA SER A 152 0.21 14.60 -3.98
C SER A 152 -0.87 14.45 -2.89
N GLN A 153 -1.49 13.27 -2.78
CA GLN A 153 -2.49 12.96 -1.75
C GLN A 153 -1.89 12.96 -0.34
N ASN A 154 -0.62 12.62 -0.21
CA ASN A 154 0.11 12.61 1.07
C ASN A 154 0.87 13.92 1.32
N ASN A 155 0.54 15.00 0.60
CA ASN A 155 1.19 16.32 0.72
C ASN A 155 2.70 16.30 0.48
N ILE A 156 3.20 15.32 -0.27
CA ILE A 156 4.60 15.25 -0.70
C ILE A 156 4.70 15.98 -2.03
N THR A 157 5.22 17.21 -1.98
CA THR A 157 5.49 18.01 -3.18
C THR A 157 6.89 17.70 -3.70
N TYR A 158 6.98 17.42 -5.00
CA TYR A 158 8.25 17.26 -5.69
C TYR A 158 8.18 17.97 -7.04
N GLU A 159 9.17 18.82 -7.31
CA GLU A 159 9.31 19.47 -8.61
C GLU A 159 10.11 18.55 -9.54
N SER A 160 9.52 18.24 -10.70
CA SER A 160 10.26 17.51 -11.72
C SER A 160 11.37 18.41 -12.26
N ILE A 161 12.61 17.97 -12.10
CA ILE A 161 13.78 18.63 -12.69
C ILE A 161 13.58 18.72 -14.20
N SER A 162 13.87 19.89 -14.79
CA SER A 162 13.76 20.08 -16.23
C SER A 162 14.78 19.22 -16.98
N GLU A 163 14.52 18.88 -18.25
CA GLU A 163 15.50 18.13 -19.05
C GLU A 163 16.82 18.91 -19.20
N ASP A 164 16.77 20.25 -19.27
CA ASP A 164 17.97 21.11 -19.31
C ASP A 164 18.80 20.99 -18.02
N GLU A 165 18.15 21.01 -16.86
CA GLU A 165 18.82 20.88 -15.56
C GLU A 165 19.35 19.46 -15.33
N LYS A 166 18.63 18.44 -15.80
CA LYS A 166 19.07 17.04 -15.80
C LYS A 166 20.30 16.82 -16.67
N GLU A 167 20.37 17.41 -17.86
CA GLU A 167 21.55 17.36 -18.72
C GLU A 167 22.75 18.11 -18.13
N HIS A 168 22.52 19.21 -17.41
CA HIS A 168 23.59 19.94 -16.73
C HIS A 168 24.16 19.18 -15.52
N GLN A 169 23.31 18.52 -14.75
CA GLN A 169 23.71 17.73 -13.58
C GLN A 169 24.45 16.44 -13.98
N TRP A 170 24.09 15.80 -15.11
CA TRP A 170 24.72 14.54 -15.58
C TRP A 170 26.17 14.71 -16.06
N LYS A 171 26.58 15.94 -16.41
CA LYS A 171 27.91 16.23 -16.95
C LYS A 171 28.98 16.55 -15.89
N GLN A 172 28.66 16.42 -14.60
CA GLN A 172 29.63 16.51 -13.49
C GLN A 172 30.00 15.12 -12.98
#